data_AF-A0A5E7Y994-F1
#
_entry.id   AF-A0A5E7Y994-F1
#
_cell.length_a   1.000
_cell.length_b   1.000
_cell.length_c   1.000
_cell.angle_alpha   90.00
_cell.angle_beta   90.00
_cell.angle_gamma   90.00
#
_symmetry.space_group_name_H-M   'P 1'
#
loop_
_entity.id
_entity.type
_entity.pdbx_description
1 polymer ?
#
loop_
_entity_poly.entity_id
_entity_poly.type
_entity_poly.pdbx_seq_one_letter_code
_entity_poly.pdbx_strand_id
1 'polypeptide(L)'
;MLLGIMLQVTPIVAPPAPVLVTSARRTAFADEGAASTGYPVSVEVRGGGAVLYRGTVRVALNSQSMVRQTQSEPAVRTCGAAQGYRPSMETGLTLTFQSANYGAGEGRVRVTVRWVRAGADACPTTDVTRAVELNAVVDLSGGAVGLDGDGGLSIRLKREG
;
A
#
# COMPACT_ATOMS: atom_id res chain seq x y z
N MET A 1 -60.16 20.37 44.19
CA MET A 1 -59.86 20.05 42.79
C MET A 1 -58.36 19.74 42.73
N LEU A 2 -57.99 18.45 42.79
CA LEU A 2 -56.60 17.99 42.92
C LEU A 2 -56.25 17.19 41.66
N LEU A 3 -55.34 17.73 40.86
CA LEU A 3 -54.90 17.16 39.59
C LEU A 3 -53.63 16.34 39.85
N GLY A 4 -53.75 15.01 39.76
CA GLY A 4 -52.62 14.09 39.88
C GLY A 4 -51.90 13.92 38.53
N ILE A 5 -50.62 14.30 38.47
CA ILE A 5 -49.76 14.08 37.31
C ILE A 5 -49.21 12.65 37.38
N MET A 6 -49.66 11.78 36.48
CA MET A 6 -49.05 10.46 36.28
C MET A 6 -47.82 10.60 35.38
N LEU A 7 -46.63 10.33 35.92
CA LEU A 7 -45.41 10.13 35.12
C LEU A 7 -45.51 8.79 34.39
N GLN A 8 -45.49 8.84 33.05
CA GLN A 8 -45.30 7.65 32.22
C GLN A 8 -43.81 7.38 32.04
N VAL A 9 -43.36 6.22 32.50
CA VAL A 9 -42.01 5.71 32.26
C VAL A 9 -42.03 4.98 30.91
N THR A 10 -41.43 5.57 29.89
CA THR A 10 -41.22 4.89 28.61
C THR A 10 -40.02 3.94 28.72
N PRO A 11 -40.16 2.63 28.39
CA PRO A 11 -39.02 1.73 28.39
C PRO A 11 -38.01 2.14 27.31
N ILE A 12 -36.74 2.29 27.72
CA ILE A 12 -35.62 2.52 26.80
C ILE A 12 -35.33 1.19 26.10
N VAL A 13 -35.73 1.09 24.83
CA VAL A 13 -35.37 -0.04 23.96
C VAL A 13 -33.89 0.11 23.61
N ALA A 14 -33.04 -0.81 24.10
CA ALA A 14 -31.64 -0.84 23.73
C ALA A 14 -31.50 -1.08 22.22
N PRO A 15 -30.59 -0.37 21.53
CA PRO A 15 -30.34 -0.64 20.11
C PRO A 15 -29.86 -2.08 19.93
N PRO A 16 -30.26 -2.77 18.85
CA PRO A 16 -29.77 -4.11 18.57
C PRO A 16 -28.24 -4.08 18.43
N ALA A 17 -27.57 -5.06 19.04
CA ALA A 17 -26.13 -5.19 18.96
C ALA A 17 -25.66 -5.21 17.50
N PRO A 18 -24.51 -4.58 17.17
CA PRO A 18 -24.00 -4.60 15.81
C PRO A 18 -23.70 -6.05 15.39
N VAL A 19 -24.30 -6.47 14.27
CA VAL A 19 -24.00 -7.75 13.65
C VAL A 19 -22.63 -7.63 12.98
N LEU A 20 -21.62 -8.26 13.57
CA LEU A 20 -20.31 -8.43 12.94
C LEU A 20 -20.46 -9.39 11.75
N VAL A 21 -20.54 -8.84 10.55
CA VAL A 21 -20.49 -9.64 9.32
C VAL A 21 -19.03 -10.01 9.05
N THR A 22 -18.57 -11.11 9.64
CA THR A 22 -17.32 -11.75 9.24
C THR A 22 -17.53 -12.43 7.89
N SER A 23 -17.14 -11.75 6.82
CA SER A 23 -17.06 -12.32 5.47
C SER A 23 -15.85 -13.24 5.35
N ALA A 24 -15.85 -14.37 6.06
CA ALA A 24 -14.96 -15.48 5.75
C ALA A 24 -15.61 -16.36 4.67
N ARG A 25 -15.34 -16.05 3.39
CA ARG A 25 -15.44 -17.04 2.29
C ARG A 25 -14.04 -17.28 1.75
N ARG A 26 -13.40 -18.37 2.21
CA ARG A 26 -13.32 -19.72 1.59
C ARG A 26 -12.49 -19.71 0.30
N THR A 27 -11.35 -20.40 0.33
CA THR A 27 -11.28 -21.82 -0.08
C THR A 27 -9.96 -22.42 0.42
N ALA A 28 -10.05 -23.51 1.16
CA ALA A 28 -8.97 -24.45 1.29
C ALA A 28 -8.71 -25.06 -0.10
N PHE A 29 -7.68 -24.60 -0.76
CA PHE A 29 -6.92 -25.44 -1.67
C PHE A 29 -5.72 -25.91 -0.85
N ALA A 30 -5.84 -27.11 -0.30
CA ALA A 30 -4.66 -27.93 -0.05
C ALA A 30 -4.10 -28.31 -1.43
N ASP A 31 -3.52 -27.32 -2.11
CA ASP A 31 -2.40 -27.61 -2.98
C ASP A 31 -1.25 -27.76 -1.99
N GLU A 32 -0.74 -28.97 -1.86
CA GLU A 32 0.53 -29.23 -1.21
C GLU A 32 1.58 -28.54 -2.07
N GLY A 33 1.63 -27.21 -1.92
CA GLY A 33 2.25 -26.31 -2.86
C GLY A 33 3.69 -26.71 -2.96
N ALA A 34 4.13 -27.11 -4.16
CA ALA A 34 5.53 -27.15 -4.49
C ALA A 34 6.11 -25.84 -3.96
N ALA A 35 6.90 -25.92 -2.89
CA ALA A 35 7.35 -24.75 -2.16
C ALA A 35 8.05 -23.88 -3.19
N SER A 36 7.44 -22.76 -3.57
CA SER A 36 7.99 -21.95 -4.65
C SER A 36 9.43 -21.63 -4.26
N THR A 37 10.36 -22.21 -5.03
CA THR A 37 11.78 -22.00 -4.80
C THR A 37 11.99 -20.52 -5.01
N GLY A 38 12.40 -19.85 -3.95
CA GLY A 38 12.39 -18.41 -3.86
C GLY A 38 13.15 -18.00 -2.61
N TYR A 39 13.62 -16.76 -2.60
CA TYR A 39 14.45 -16.23 -1.53
C TYR A 39 13.83 -14.97 -0.94
N PRO A 40 14.01 -14.75 0.37
CA PRO A 40 13.61 -13.49 0.99
C PRO A 40 14.53 -12.36 0.53
N VAL A 41 13.94 -11.20 0.30
CA VAL A 41 14.65 -9.95 0.00
C VAL A 41 14.19 -8.90 1.01
N SER A 42 15.12 -8.34 1.77
CA SER A 42 14.88 -7.16 2.58
C SER A 42 14.82 -5.94 1.68
N VAL A 43 13.77 -5.13 1.87
CA VAL A 43 13.41 -4.00 1.03
C VAL A 43 13.21 -2.78 1.90
N GLU A 44 13.84 -1.68 1.52
CA GLU A 44 13.56 -0.36 2.06
C GLU A 44 13.36 0.62 0.91
N VAL A 45 12.20 1.29 0.88
CA VAL A 45 11.84 2.27 -0.13
C VAL A 45 11.68 3.62 0.55
N ARG A 46 12.35 4.63 0.00
CA ARG A 46 12.22 6.02 0.43
C ARG A 46 11.74 6.89 -0.71
N GLY A 47 11.00 7.95 -0.36
CA GLY A 47 10.53 8.94 -1.31
C GLY A 47 10.27 10.26 -0.61
N GLY A 48 10.74 11.37 -1.18
CA GLY A 48 10.55 12.71 -0.59
C GLY A 48 11.11 12.83 0.83
N GLY A 49 12.19 12.10 1.14
CA GLY A 49 12.84 12.10 2.46
C GLY A 49 12.21 11.18 3.51
N ALA A 50 11.05 10.57 3.24
CA ALA A 50 10.39 9.64 4.17
C ALA A 50 10.59 8.17 3.77
N VAL A 51 10.50 7.25 4.73
CA VAL A 51 10.40 5.81 4.45
C VAL A 51 8.96 5.50 4.04
N LEU A 52 8.78 5.05 2.80
CA LEU A 52 7.49 4.66 2.25
C LEU A 52 7.17 3.21 2.57
N TYR A 53 8.17 2.34 2.52
CA TYR A 53 8.04 0.92 2.85
C TYR A 53 9.33 0.38 3.43
N ARG A 54 9.20 -0.50 4.41
CA ARG A 54 10.30 -1.31 4.94
C ARG A 54 9.76 -2.69 5.30
N GLY A 55 10.34 -3.74 4.76
CA GLY A 55 9.91 -5.10 5.04
C GLY A 55 10.65 -6.14 4.20
N THR A 56 10.23 -7.39 4.33
CA THR A 56 10.80 -8.50 3.56
C THR A 56 9.79 -8.99 2.55
N VAL A 57 10.22 -9.15 1.30
CA VAL A 57 9.41 -9.69 0.20
C VAL A 57 10.07 -10.98 -0.28
N ARG A 58 9.29 -12.05 -0.44
CA ARG A 58 9.78 -13.28 -1.05
C ARG A 58 9.76 -13.13 -2.57
N VAL A 59 10.89 -13.33 -3.23
CA VAL A 59 10.98 -13.38 -4.70
C VAL A 59 10.92 -14.83 -5.13
N ALA A 60 9.84 -15.20 -5.82
CA ALA A 60 9.67 -16.52 -6.39
C ALA A 60 10.31 -16.58 -7.79
N LEU A 61 10.90 -17.72 -8.16
CA LEU A 61 11.59 -17.88 -9.45
C LEU A 61 10.62 -17.86 -10.65
N ASN A 62 9.38 -18.27 -10.44
CA ASN A 62 8.38 -18.49 -11.49
C ASN A 62 7.08 -17.68 -11.29
N SER A 63 7.05 -16.75 -10.35
CA SER A 63 5.90 -15.88 -10.13
C SER A 63 6.31 -14.47 -9.76
N GLN A 64 5.37 -13.55 -9.94
CA GLN A 64 5.52 -12.15 -9.56
C GLN A 64 5.12 -11.97 -8.10
N SER A 65 5.92 -11.21 -7.37
CA SER A 65 5.57 -10.73 -6.03
C SER A 65 5.21 -9.26 -6.08
N MET A 66 4.13 -8.87 -5.39
CA MET A 66 3.65 -7.49 -5.39
C MET A 66 3.34 -7.02 -3.96
N VAL A 67 3.77 -5.81 -3.65
CA VAL A 67 3.32 -5.05 -2.47
C VAL A 67 2.60 -3.83 -2.97
N ARG A 68 1.38 -3.59 -2.46
CA ARG A 68 0.60 -2.41 -2.78
C ARG A 68 0.13 -1.74 -1.49
N GLN A 69 0.39 -0.44 -1.38
CA GLN A 69 -0.11 0.41 -0.32
C GLN A 69 -0.77 1.63 -0.95
N THR A 70 -1.98 1.93 -0.52
CA THR A 70 -2.71 3.12 -0.96
C THR A 70 -3.26 3.79 0.29
N GLN A 71 -3.12 5.11 0.35
CA GLN A 71 -3.66 5.93 1.41
C GLN A 71 -4.45 7.08 0.78
N SER A 72 -5.65 7.31 1.29
CA SER A 72 -6.48 8.45 0.93
C SER A 72 -6.69 9.29 2.17
N GLU A 73 -6.39 10.58 2.08
CA GLU A 73 -6.60 11.54 3.16
C GLU A 73 -7.44 12.72 2.66
N PRO A 74 -8.18 13.39 3.55
CA PRO A 74 -8.78 14.68 3.21
C PRO A 74 -7.69 15.66 2.77
N ALA A 75 -7.97 16.49 1.77
CA ALA A 75 -7.01 17.51 1.36
C ALA A 75 -6.69 18.47 2.52
N VAL A 76 -5.39 18.74 2.72
CA VAL A 76 -4.89 19.65 3.76
C VAL A 76 -5.31 21.11 3.52
N ARG A 77 -5.65 21.46 2.26
CA ARG A 77 -6.13 22.79 1.87
C ARG A 77 -7.44 22.67 1.11
N THR A 78 -8.46 23.39 1.58
CA THR A 78 -9.68 23.66 0.80
C THR A 78 -9.45 24.89 -0.06
N CYS A 79 -9.44 24.70 -1.38
CA CYS A 79 -9.27 25.80 -2.33
C CYS A 79 -10.58 26.58 -2.50
N GLY A 80 -11.00 27.32 -1.48
CA GLY A 80 -12.17 28.21 -1.53
C GLY A 80 -13.54 27.51 -1.71
N ALA A 81 -14.61 28.19 -1.32
CA ALA A 81 -15.96 27.65 -1.12
C ALA A 81 -16.73 27.23 -2.39
N ALA A 82 -16.10 27.14 -3.57
CA ALA A 82 -16.80 26.97 -4.85
C ALA A 82 -17.00 25.51 -5.30
N GLN A 83 -16.46 24.53 -4.57
CA GLN A 83 -16.55 23.12 -4.99
C GLN A 83 -17.36 22.34 -3.94
N GLY A 84 -18.60 21.97 -4.29
CA GLY A 84 -19.42 21.02 -3.52
C GLY A 84 -18.84 19.59 -3.47
N TYR A 85 -17.63 19.40 -4.00
CA TYR A 85 -16.86 18.16 -4.00
C TYR A 85 -15.79 18.23 -2.91
N ARG A 86 -15.76 17.25 -2.01
CA ARG A 86 -14.71 17.16 -0.97
C ARG A 86 -13.43 16.64 -1.61
N PRO A 87 -12.38 17.45 -1.78
CA PRO A 87 -11.14 16.97 -2.37
C PRO A 87 -10.47 15.95 -1.44
N SER A 88 -10.03 14.83 -2.01
CA SER A 88 -9.27 13.79 -1.33
C SER A 88 -7.91 13.64 -2.01
N MET A 89 -6.85 13.60 -1.21
CA MET A 89 -5.50 13.33 -1.69
C MET A 89 -5.23 11.83 -1.62
N GLU A 90 -4.88 11.24 -2.75
CA GLU A 90 -4.43 9.85 -2.83
C GLU A 90 -2.92 9.78 -2.94
N THR A 91 -2.30 9.00 -2.06
CA THR A 91 -0.90 8.57 -2.19
C THR A 91 -0.85 7.06 -2.29
N GLY A 92 0.18 6.54 -2.95
CA GLY A 92 0.29 5.10 -3.11
C GLY A 92 1.67 4.63 -3.48
N LEU A 93 1.99 3.41 -3.09
CA LEU A 93 3.21 2.70 -3.44
C LEU A 93 2.83 1.35 -4.05
N THR A 94 3.40 1.03 -5.20
CA THR A 94 3.37 -0.31 -5.77
C THR A 94 4.79 -0.78 -5.97
N LEU A 95 5.12 -1.94 -5.41
CA LEU A 95 6.38 -2.64 -5.59
C LEU A 95 6.11 -3.94 -6.28
N THR A 96 6.89 -4.24 -7.29
CA THR A 96 6.77 -5.46 -8.07
C THR A 96 8.14 -6.08 -8.23
N PHE A 97 8.23 -7.37 -7.94
CA PHE A 97 9.44 -8.17 -8.10
C PHE A 97 9.15 -9.34 -9.02
N GLN A 98 10.07 -9.58 -9.93
CA GLN A 98 10.02 -10.72 -10.85
C GLN A 98 11.44 -11.23 -11.08
N SER A 99 11.64 -12.55 -11.10
CA SER A 99 12.92 -13.11 -11.54
C SER A 99 13.23 -12.64 -12.96
N ALA A 100 14.43 -12.08 -13.16
CA ALA A 100 14.84 -11.59 -14.48
C ALA A 100 15.37 -12.70 -15.40
N ASN A 101 15.78 -13.84 -14.83
CA ASN A 101 16.21 -15.02 -15.57
C ASN A 101 15.28 -16.20 -15.27
N TYR A 102 14.88 -16.92 -16.32
CA TYR A 102 14.25 -18.22 -16.19
C TYR A 102 15.35 -19.28 -16.39
N GLY A 103 15.88 -19.82 -15.27
CA GLY A 103 16.94 -20.82 -15.28
C GLY A 103 18.32 -20.30 -14.85
N ALA A 104 18.91 -21.00 -13.88
CA ALA A 104 20.30 -20.99 -13.37
C ALA A 104 20.99 -19.67 -12.95
N GLY A 105 20.49 -18.49 -13.33
CA GLY A 105 21.01 -17.20 -12.88
C GLY A 105 20.32 -16.72 -11.60
N GLU A 106 20.56 -17.42 -10.48
CA GLU A 106 19.97 -17.06 -9.19
C GLU A 106 20.40 -15.65 -8.75
N GLY A 107 19.43 -14.79 -8.44
CA GLY A 107 19.70 -13.49 -7.82
C GLY A 107 19.48 -12.27 -8.72
N ARG A 108 19.28 -12.44 -10.04
CA ARG A 108 18.83 -11.31 -10.88
C ARG A 108 17.33 -11.10 -10.77
N VAL A 109 16.94 -9.91 -10.35
CA VAL A 109 15.54 -9.53 -10.11
C VAL A 109 15.21 -8.28 -10.88
N ARG A 110 14.11 -8.31 -11.63
CA ARG A 110 13.45 -7.11 -12.12
C ARG A 110 12.61 -6.52 -10.98
N VAL A 111 12.88 -5.27 -10.65
CA VAL A 111 12.14 -4.50 -9.66
C VAL A 111 11.48 -3.30 -10.34
N THR A 112 10.19 -3.13 -10.10
CA THR A 112 9.44 -1.93 -10.48
C THR A 112 8.87 -1.30 -9.21
N VAL A 113 9.16 -0.01 -9.02
CA VAL A 113 8.67 0.80 -7.91
C VAL A 113 7.88 1.94 -8.49
N ARG A 114 6.60 2.03 -8.19
CA ARG A 114 5.76 3.16 -8.56
C ARG A 114 5.25 3.86 -7.31
N TRP A 115 5.57 5.13 -7.18
CA TRP A 115 5.13 5.98 -6.08
C TRP A 115 4.25 7.11 -6.60
N VAL A 116 3.01 7.17 -6.12
CA VAL A 116 2.06 8.26 -6.35
C VAL A 116 2.08 9.17 -5.13
N ARG A 117 2.30 10.46 -5.35
CA ARG A 117 2.38 11.48 -4.31
C ARG A 117 1.58 12.72 -4.68
N ALA A 118 1.27 13.54 -3.67
CA ALA A 118 0.74 14.87 -3.89
C ALA A 118 1.79 15.76 -4.62
N GLY A 119 1.32 16.60 -5.55
CA GLY A 119 2.13 17.65 -6.16
C GLY A 119 2.57 18.71 -5.13
N ALA A 120 3.71 19.35 -5.36
CA ALA A 120 4.29 20.35 -4.46
C ALA A 120 3.62 21.73 -4.55
N ASP A 121 2.80 21.97 -5.59
CA ASP A 121 2.35 23.31 -5.95
C ASP A 121 0.87 23.56 -5.63
N ALA A 122 0.66 24.72 -5.02
CA ALA A 122 -0.56 25.27 -4.44
C ALA A 122 -1.83 25.10 -5.29
N CYS A 123 -2.97 24.93 -4.58
CA CYS A 123 -4.35 25.02 -5.06
C CYS A 123 -4.52 25.24 -6.58
N PRO A 124 -4.47 24.19 -7.40
CA PRO A 124 -5.04 24.20 -8.72
C PRO A 124 -6.49 23.76 -8.57
N THR A 125 -7.38 24.14 -9.47
CA THR A 125 -8.71 23.54 -9.61
C THR A 125 -8.66 22.04 -10.02
N THR A 126 -7.56 21.35 -9.72
CA THR A 126 -7.19 20.01 -10.17
C THR A 126 -6.18 19.46 -9.17
N ASP A 127 -6.55 18.44 -8.40
CA ASP A 127 -5.60 17.72 -7.54
C ASP A 127 -4.56 17.04 -8.42
N VAL A 128 -3.38 17.66 -8.59
CA VAL A 128 -2.31 17.10 -9.42
C VAL A 128 -1.54 16.07 -8.60
N THR A 129 -1.96 14.81 -8.68
CA THR A 129 -1.13 13.69 -8.26
C THR A 129 0.06 13.55 -9.21
N ARG A 130 1.25 13.30 -8.66
CA ARG A 130 2.45 12.98 -9.45
C ARG A 130 2.82 11.53 -9.22
N ALA A 131 3.07 10.81 -10.31
CA ALA A 131 3.59 9.45 -10.25
C ALA A 131 5.08 9.47 -10.61
N VAL A 132 5.88 8.75 -9.83
CA VAL A 132 7.29 8.49 -10.07
C VAL A 132 7.46 6.99 -10.21
N GLU A 133 8.21 6.56 -11.21
CA GLU A 133 8.49 5.15 -11.45
C GLU A 133 10.00 4.89 -11.54
N LEU A 134 10.44 3.81 -10.91
CA LEU A 134 11.76 3.23 -11.06
C LEU A 134 11.59 1.80 -11.59
N ASN A 135 12.27 1.47 -12.67
CA ASN A 135 12.26 0.14 -13.28
C ASN A 135 13.69 -0.30 -13.53
N ALA A 136 14.12 -1.39 -12.88
CA ALA A 136 15.50 -1.83 -12.94
C ALA A 136 15.62 -3.35 -12.87
N VAL A 137 16.71 -3.87 -13.41
CA VAL A 137 17.14 -5.25 -13.20
C VAL A 137 18.41 -5.23 -12.37
N VAL A 138 18.37 -5.83 -11.19
CA VAL A 138 19.49 -5.85 -10.24
C VAL A 138 19.97 -7.27 -10.03
N ASP A 139 21.26 -7.42 -9.72
CA ASP A 139 21.84 -8.67 -9.25
C ASP A 139 22.05 -8.60 -7.74
N LEU A 140 21.30 -9.43 -7.00
CA LEU A 140 21.35 -9.51 -5.54
C LEU A 140 22.32 -10.58 -5.04
N SER A 141 23.02 -11.30 -5.92
CA SER A 141 24.05 -12.27 -5.52
C SER A 141 25.26 -11.61 -4.86
N GLY A 142 25.55 -10.35 -5.22
CA GLY A 142 26.68 -9.57 -4.70
C GLY A 142 26.41 -8.83 -3.37
N GLY A 143 25.24 -9.04 -2.75
CA GLY A 143 24.86 -8.40 -1.48
C GLY A 143 23.83 -7.28 -1.63
N ALA A 144 23.96 -6.24 -0.82
CA ALA A 144 22.99 -5.14 -0.79
C ALA A 144 23.17 -4.19 -1.99
N VAL A 145 22.07 -3.85 -2.65
CA VAL A 145 22.02 -2.95 -3.81
C VAL A 145 21.14 -1.75 -3.48
N GLY A 146 21.63 -0.55 -3.81
CA GLY A 146 20.86 0.69 -3.76
C GLY A 146 20.57 1.21 -5.16
N LEU A 147 19.37 1.71 -5.39
CA LEU A 147 18.97 2.37 -6.63
C LEU A 147 18.31 3.70 -6.28
N ASP A 148 18.68 4.74 -7.03
CA ASP A 148 18.08 6.05 -6.94
C ASP A 148 17.31 6.34 -8.23
N GLY A 149 16.16 6.97 -8.09
CA GLY A 149 15.29 7.38 -9.19
C GLY A 149 14.86 8.84 -9.02
N ASP A 150 13.91 9.23 -9.87
CA ASP A 150 13.44 10.62 -9.89
C ASP A 150 12.65 11.01 -8.65
N GLY A 151 12.48 12.32 -8.44
CA GLY A 151 11.64 12.84 -7.37
C GLY A 151 12.10 12.46 -5.95
N GLY A 152 13.35 12.03 -5.78
CA GLY A 152 13.89 11.55 -4.51
C GLY A 152 13.41 10.15 -4.12
N LEU A 153 12.94 9.36 -5.08
CA LEU A 153 12.64 7.94 -4.91
C LEU A 153 13.95 7.16 -4.82
N SER A 154 14.12 6.32 -3.80
CA SER A 154 15.23 5.38 -3.72
C SER A 154 14.78 4.06 -3.11
N ILE A 155 15.47 2.99 -3.49
CA ILE A 155 15.20 1.64 -2.99
C ILE A 155 16.52 0.96 -2.62
N ARG A 156 16.51 0.27 -1.48
CA ARG A 156 17.59 -0.61 -1.04
C ARG A 156 17.06 -2.03 -0.97
N LEU A 157 17.81 -2.95 -1.56
CA LEU A 157 17.48 -4.35 -1.68
C LEU A 157 18.63 -5.19 -1.15
N LYS A 158 18.32 -6.25 -0.41
CA LYS A 158 19.32 -7.23 0.02
C LYS A 158 18.68 -8.61 0.04
N ARG A 159 19.31 -9.58 -0.63
CA ARG A 159 18.92 -10.99 -0.48
C ARG A 159 19.24 -11.43 0.96
N GLU A 160 18.26 -12.01 1.63
CA GLU A 160 18.41 -12.62 2.93
C GLU A 160 18.69 -14.11 2.71
N GLY A 161 19.84 -14.59 3.19
CA GLY A 161 20.33 -15.94 2.92
C GLY A 161 21.81 -16.05 3.20
#